data_AF-A0AAJ1XWC9-F1
#
_entry.id   AF-A0AAJ1XWC9-F1
#
_cell.length_a   1.000
_cell.length_b   1.000
_cell.length_c   1.000
_cell.angle_alpha   90.00
_cell.angle_beta   90.00
_cell.angle_gamma   90.00
#
_symmetry.space_group_name_H-M   'P 1'
#
loop_
_entity.id
_entity.type
_entity.pdbx_description
1 polymer ?
#
loop_
_entity_poly.entity_id
_entity_poly.type
_entity_poly.pdbx_seq_one_letter_code
_entity_poly.pdbx_strand_id
1 'polypeptide(L)'
;MSYKTSEAHRRASKKYRQENKETERINTYRRTARLYINKHSDIFDLFQLQELLNKRFLTLLDDENLKDKDDLLKEYLSRQKEGLKKEDKEGD
;
A
#
# COMPACT_ATOMS: atom_id res chain seq x y z
N MET A 1 34.93 5.91 2.64
CA MET A 1 33.81 4.96 2.84
C MET A 1 33.93 3.83 1.83
N SER A 2 34.10 2.59 2.29
CA SER A 2 34.07 1.41 1.41
C SER A 2 32.61 1.06 1.13
N TYR A 3 32.20 1.11 -0.13
CA TYR A 3 30.85 0.76 -0.53
C TYR A 3 30.75 -0.77 -0.68
N LYS A 4 29.72 -1.39 -0.09
CA LYS A 4 29.43 -2.84 -0.23
C LYS A 4 29.13 -3.28 -1.67
N THR A 5 29.05 -2.36 -2.63
CA THR A 5 28.60 -2.61 -4.01
C THR A 5 29.55 -1.94 -5.01
N SER A 6 29.91 -2.68 -6.06
CA SER A 6 30.82 -2.18 -7.10
C SER A 6 30.31 -0.88 -7.75
N GLU A 7 31.22 -0.06 -8.27
CA GLU A 7 30.84 1.17 -8.98
C GLU A 7 29.95 0.90 -10.19
N ALA A 8 30.21 -0.18 -10.92
CA ALA A 8 29.42 -0.59 -12.07
C ALA A 8 27.95 -0.86 -11.68
N HIS A 9 27.73 -1.62 -10.60
CA HIS A 9 26.38 -1.87 -10.09
C HIS A 9 25.70 -0.58 -9.62
N ARG A 10 26.43 0.33 -8.95
CA ARG A 10 25.88 1.63 -8.52
C ARG A 10 25.45 2.50 -9.71
N ARG A 11 26.25 2.54 -10.79
CA ARG A 11 25.92 3.26 -12.02
C ARG A 11 24.71 2.63 -12.73
N ALA A 12 24.66 1.30 -12.81
CA ALA A 12 23.52 0.58 -13.38
C ALA A 12 22.22 0.84 -12.60
N SER A 13 22.23 0.75 -11.27
CA SER A 13 21.06 1.07 -10.45
C SER A 13 20.64 2.54 -10.60
N LYS A 14 21.60 3.47 -10.70
CA LYS A 14 21.30 4.88 -10.93
C LYS A 14 20.62 5.11 -12.28
N LYS A 15 21.13 4.48 -13.34
CA LYS A 15 20.56 4.54 -14.70
C LYS A 15 19.14 3.96 -14.73
N TYR A 16 18.95 2.78 -14.15
CA TYR A 16 17.63 2.16 -14.02
C TYR A 16 16.62 3.07 -13.33
N ARG A 17 16.98 3.69 -12.19
CA ARG A 17 16.10 4.65 -11.49
C ARG A 17 15.81 5.90 -12.31
N GLN A 18 16.76 6.35 -13.13
CA GLN A 18 16.56 7.52 -13.99
C GLN A 18 15.63 7.23 -15.18
N GLU A 19 15.65 6.00 -15.69
CA GLU A 19 14.76 5.55 -16.77
C GLU A 19 13.36 5.19 -16.25
N ASN A 20 13.26 4.72 -15.00
CA ASN A 20 12.02 4.24 -14.38
C ASN A 20 11.53 5.14 -13.25
N LYS A 21 11.70 6.47 -13.39
CA LYS A 21 11.42 7.45 -12.32
C LYS A 21 10.01 7.34 -11.74
N GLU A 22 8.99 7.20 -12.58
CA GLU A 22 7.60 7.11 -12.14
C GLU A 22 7.32 5.81 -11.37
N THR A 23 7.83 4.69 -11.87
CA THR A 23 7.72 3.39 -11.18
C THR A 23 8.38 3.44 -9.80
N GLU A 24 9.59 4.00 -9.72
CA GLU A 24 10.32 4.18 -8.46
C GLU A 24 9.59 5.12 -7.50
N ARG A 25 8.98 6.19 -8.02
CA ARG A 25 8.18 7.13 -7.25
C ARG A 25 6.96 6.43 -6.63
N ILE A 26 6.21 5.67 -7.41
CA ILE A 26 5.05 4.89 -6.93
C ILE A 26 5.49 3.86 -5.89
N ASN A 27 6.60 3.16 -6.14
CA ASN A 27 7.13 2.17 -5.18
C ASN A 27 7.56 2.82 -3.86
N THR A 28 8.15 4.01 -3.93
CA THR A 28 8.50 4.80 -2.74
C THR A 28 7.24 5.15 -1.94
N TYR A 29 6.18 5.64 -2.60
CA TYR A 29 4.91 5.93 -1.92
C TYR A 29 4.30 4.69 -1.27
N ARG A 30 4.28 3.55 -1.96
CA ARG A 30 3.79 2.29 -1.40
C ARG A 30 4.56 1.88 -0.14
N ARG A 31 5.89 1.97 -0.17
CA ARG A 31 6.74 1.61 0.96
C ARG A 31 6.52 2.57 2.14
N THR A 32 6.49 3.86 1.88
CA THR A 32 6.29 4.88 2.92
C THR A 32 4.91 4.78 3.55
N ALA A 33 3.85 4.55 2.76
CA ALA A 33 2.50 4.36 3.29
C ALA A 33 2.43 3.15 4.24
N ARG A 34 3.00 2.01 3.84
CA ARG A 34 3.08 0.81 4.71
C ARG A 34 3.86 1.09 5.99
N LEU A 35 5.00 1.78 5.88
CA LEU A 35 5.82 2.12 7.04
C LEU A 35 5.05 3.03 8.00
N TYR A 36 4.35 4.04 7.46
CA TYR A 36 3.57 4.97 8.25
C TYR A 36 2.47 4.25 9.04
N ILE A 37 1.60 3.51 8.34
CA ILE A 37 0.51 2.73 8.94
C ILE A 37 1.02 1.77 10.02
N ASN A 38 2.16 1.12 9.80
CA ASN A 38 2.66 0.09 10.70
C ASN A 38 3.47 0.63 11.90
N LYS A 39 4.03 1.83 11.82
CA LYS A 39 5.06 2.29 12.78
C LYS A 39 4.90 3.73 13.28
N HIS A 40 4.19 4.59 12.56
CA HIS A 40 4.20 6.03 12.84
C HIS A 40 2.82 6.66 13.00
N SER A 41 1.75 5.99 12.54
CA SER A 41 0.38 6.49 12.69
C SER A 41 -0.17 6.25 14.09
N ASP A 42 -0.93 7.22 14.60
CA ASP A 42 -1.79 7.04 15.76
C ASP A 42 -3.21 6.56 15.38
N ILE A 43 -4.11 6.45 16.36
CA ILE A 43 -5.47 5.96 16.12
C ILE A 43 -6.28 6.91 15.21
N PHE A 44 -6.08 8.23 15.34
CA PHE A 44 -6.81 9.21 14.54
C PHE A 44 -6.33 9.22 13.09
N ASP A 45 -5.02 9.09 12.88
CA ASP A 45 -4.42 8.86 11.57
C ASP A 45 -5.05 7.64 10.90
N LEU A 46 -5.19 6.53 11.63
CA LEU A 46 -5.77 5.31 11.09
C LEU A 46 -7.24 5.49 10.69
N PHE A 47 -8.04 6.24 11.45
CA PHE A 47 -9.41 6.58 11.06
C PHE A 47 -9.44 7.38 9.76
N GLN A 48 -8.60 8.42 9.65
CA GLN A 48 -8.55 9.25 8.45
C GLN A 48 -8.06 8.47 7.23
N LEU A 49 -7.05 7.61 7.40
CA LEU A 49 -6.54 6.73 6.35
C LEU A 49 -7.60 5.72 5.89
N GLN A 50 -8.39 5.17 6.83
CA GLN A 50 -9.50 4.29 6.49
C GLN A 50 -10.57 5.00 5.64
N GLU A 51 -10.91 6.24 5.97
CA GLU A 51 -11.84 7.05 5.17
C GLU A 51 -11.30 7.32 3.76
N LEU A 52 -10.02 7.68 3.64
CA LEU A 52 -9.37 7.92 2.34
C LEU A 52 -9.36 6.64 1.50
N LEU A 53 -9.08 5.50 2.12
CA LEU A 53 -9.07 4.21 1.46
C LEU A 53 -10.47 3.82 0.97
N ASN A 54 -11.51 3.98 1.80
CA ASN A 54 -12.90 3.76 1.42
C ASN A 54 -13.30 4.64 0.23
N LYS A 55 -13.04 5.95 0.30
CA LYS A 55 -13.36 6.90 -0.78
C LYS A 55 -12.67 6.51 -2.08
N ARG A 56 -11.36 6.19 -2.03
CA ARG A 56 -10.61 5.78 -3.21
C ARG A 56 -11.15 4.49 -3.82
N PHE A 57 -11.52 3.52 -2.99
CA PHE A 57 -12.10 2.27 -3.47
C PHE A 57 -13.43 2.50 -4.21
N LEU A 58 -14.33 3.30 -3.63
CA LEU A 58 -15.61 3.65 -4.28
C LEU A 58 -15.38 4.39 -5.61
N THR A 59 -14.47 5.37 -5.64
CA THR A 59 -14.12 6.06 -6.91
C THR A 59 -13.61 5.10 -7.98
N LEU A 60 -12.89 4.04 -7.62
CA LEU A 60 -12.44 3.03 -8.58
C LEU A 60 -13.58 2.10 -9.01
N LEU A 61 -14.53 1.80 -8.12
CA LEU A 61 -15.73 1.04 -8.47
C LEU A 61 -16.65 1.79 -9.43
N ASP A 62 -16.70 3.12 -9.34
CA ASP A 62 -17.54 3.94 -10.20
C ASP A 62 -17.08 3.94 -11.67
N ASP A 63 -15.86 3.46 -11.97
CA ASP A 63 -15.36 3.33 -13.36
C ASP A 63 -16.29 2.47 -14.21
N GLU A 64 -16.86 3.04 -15.28
CA GLU A 64 -17.80 2.37 -16.19
C GLU A 64 -17.20 1.14 -16.88
N ASN A 65 -15.87 1.05 -16.98
CA ASN A 65 -15.18 -0.06 -17.63
C ASN A 65 -14.87 -1.22 -16.66
N LEU A 66 -15.14 -1.04 -15.36
CA LEU A 66 -14.89 -2.06 -14.37
C LEU A 66 -16.02 -3.09 -14.36
N LYS A 67 -15.67 -4.34 -14.63
CA LYS A 67 -16.59 -5.49 -14.54
C LYS A 67 -16.68 -5.98 -13.09
N ASP A 68 -17.77 -6.70 -12.79
CA ASP A 68 -17.94 -7.42 -11.53
C ASP A 68 -17.89 -6.53 -10.27
N LYS A 69 -18.40 -5.29 -10.38
CA LYS A 69 -18.38 -4.27 -9.32
C LYS A 69 -18.96 -4.79 -8.00
N ASP A 70 -20.09 -5.49 -8.07
CA ASP A 70 -20.78 -6.04 -6.89
C ASP A 70 -19.93 -7.08 -6.17
N ASP A 71 -19.22 -7.93 -6.92
CA ASP A 71 -18.38 -8.98 -6.32
C ASP A 71 -17.10 -8.39 -5.72
N LEU A 72 -16.51 -7.38 -6.37
CA LEU A 72 -15.40 -6.61 -5.81
C LEU A 72 -15.81 -5.88 -4.51
N LEU A 73 -17.01 -5.30 -4.47
CA LEU A 73 -17.52 -4.64 -3.27
C LEU A 73 -17.75 -5.65 -2.13
N LYS A 74 -18.36 -6.80 -2.41
CA LYS A 74 -18.55 -7.87 -1.41
C LYS A 74 -17.21 -8.34 -0.84
N GLU A 75 -16.22 -8.57 -1.70
CA GLU A 75 -14.87 -8.98 -1.30
C GLU A 75 -14.19 -7.92 -0.43
N TYR A 76 -14.29 -6.65 -0.80
CA TYR A 76 -13.74 -5.54 -0.02
C TYR A 76 -14.31 -5.48 1.40
N LEU A 77 -15.64 -5.55 1.52
CA LEU A 77 -16.33 -5.54 2.83
C LEU A 77 -15.98 -6.79 3.65
N SER A 78 -15.86 -7.96 3.01
CA SER A 78 -15.45 -9.21 3.65
C SER A 78 -14.06 -9.08 4.30
N ARG A 79 -13.08 -8.53 3.56
CA ARG A 79 -11.71 -8.31 4.05
C ARG A 79 -11.64 -7.31 5.20
N GLN A 80 -12.43 -6.23 5.16
CA GLN A 80 -12.52 -5.29 6.27
C GLN A 80 -13.04 -5.97 7.54
N LYS A 81 -14.08 -6.79 7.40
CA LYS A 81 -14.64 -7.55 8.51
C LYS A 81 -13.64 -8.55 9.07
N GLU A 82 -12.89 -9.24 8.21
CA GLU A 82 -11.85 -10.18 8.61
C GLU A 82 -10.72 -9.49 9.37
N GLY A 83 -10.20 -8.37 8.88
CA GLY A 83 -9.12 -7.63 9.56
C GLY A 83 -9.53 -7.01 10.90
N LEU A 84 -10.83 -6.86 11.16
CA LEU A 84 -11.37 -6.41 12.43
C LEU A 84 -11.72 -7.56 13.39
N LYS A 85 -11.64 -8.82 12.94
CA LYS A 85 -11.74 -9.95 13.86
C LYS A 85 -10.56 -9.82 14.82
N LYS A 86 -10.85 -9.75 16.12
CA LYS A 86 -9.79 -9.90 17.11
C LYS A 86 -9.18 -11.27 16.88
N GLU A 87 -7.86 -11.33 16.78
CA GLU A 87 -7.17 -12.58 17.02
C GLU A 87 -7.51 -12.93 18.46
N ASP A 88 -8.45 -13.85 18.65
CA ASP A 88 -8.63 -14.55 19.91
C ASP A 88 -7.31 -15.31 20.12
N LYS A 89 -6.35 -14.65 20.75
CA LYS A 89 -5.18 -15.32 21.29
C LYS A 89 -5.70 -16.20 22.41
N GLU A 90 -6.12 -17.41 22.06
CA GLU A 90 -6.15 -18.53 22.99
C GLU A 90 -4.76 -18.56 23.64
N GLY A 91 -4.73 -18.17 24.91
CA GLY A 91 -3.55 -18.27 25.74
C GLY A 91 -3.27 -19.73 25.98
N ASP A 92 -2.08 -20.16 25.55
CA ASP A 92 -1.41 -21.39 25.98
C ASP A 92 -0.11 -20.98 26.67
#